data_AF-A0A2E0KZP4-F1
#
_entry.id   AF-A0A2E0KZP4-F1
#
_cell.length_a   1.000
_cell.length_b   1.000
_cell.length_c   1.000
_cell.angle_alpha   90.00
_cell.angle_beta   90.00
_cell.angle_gamma   90.00
#
_symmetry.space_group_name_H-M   'P 1'
#
loop_
_entity.id
_entity.type
_entity.pdbx_description
1 polymer ?
#
loop_
_entity_poly.entity_id
_entity_poly.type
_entity_poly.pdbx_seq_one_letter_code
_entity_poly.pdbx_strand_id
1 'polypeptide(L)'
;MARKKSRDEARVERLTWGLLVLIFALLYFASDSFLQAMPNWLVPLAGGVVLLGSGMYQYGRRWRVSPVTWITGVILIVLAIVGLYIAPSRPFIVESLLITLIVIVFGTFTGET
;
A
#
# COMPACT_ATOMS: atom_id res chain seq x y z
N MET A 1 -1.30 -18.34 -23.69
CA MET A 1 -2.16 -18.83 -22.59
C MET A 1 -1.60 -18.27 -21.29
N ALA A 2 -2.35 -17.43 -20.58
CA ALA A 2 -1.91 -16.90 -19.29
C ALA A 2 -1.77 -18.04 -18.29
N ARG A 3 -0.61 -18.14 -17.62
CA ARG A 3 -0.36 -19.11 -16.55
C ARG A 3 -1.45 -18.93 -15.48
N LYS A 4 -2.19 -20.00 -15.16
CA LYS A 4 -3.27 -19.94 -14.17
C LYS A 4 -2.66 -19.63 -12.80
N LYS A 5 -3.04 -18.48 -12.21
CA LYS A 5 -2.57 -17.99 -10.91
C LYS A 5 -2.81 -19.04 -9.84
N SER A 6 -1.83 -19.29 -8.98
CA SER A 6 -2.00 -20.28 -7.90
C SER A 6 -2.99 -19.75 -6.85
N ARG A 7 -3.66 -20.66 -6.12
CA ARG A 7 -4.57 -20.26 -5.04
C ARG A 7 -3.85 -19.46 -3.94
N ASP A 8 -2.60 -19.82 -3.67
CA ASP A 8 -1.78 -19.16 -2.65
C ASP A 8 -1.38 -17.75 -3.09
N GLU A 9 -0.98 -17.58 -4.34
CA GLU A 9 -0.67 -16.28 -4.94
C GLU A 9 -1.88 -15.34 -4.91
N ALA A 10 -3.05 -15.82 -5.34
CA ALA A 10 -4.30 -15.06 -5.26
C ALA A 10 -4.76 -14.77 -3.82
N ARG A 11 -4.35 -15.58 -2.84
CA ARG A 11 -4.65 -15.31 -1.41
C ARG A 11 -3.78 -14.16 -0.90
N VAL A 12 -2.50 -14.13 -1.25
CA VAL A 12 -1.56 -13.08 -0.81
C VAL A 12 -1.89 -11.74 -1.45
N GLU A 13 -2.29 -11.71 -2.72
CA GLU A 13 -2.79 -10.50 -3.38
C GLU A 13 -4.00 -9.92 -2.62
N ARG A 14 -5.02 -10.74 -2.35
CA ARG A 14 -6.20 -10.32 -1.60
C ARG A 14 -5.89 -9.88 -0.17
N LEU A 15 -4.94 -10.55 0.49
CA LEU A 15 -4.47 -10.12 1.81
C LEU A 15 -3.79 -8.75 1.71
N THR A 16 -2.98 -8.52 0.68
CA THR A 16 -2.31 -7.23 0.45
C THR A 16 -3.34 -6.13 0.24
N TRP A 17 -4.33 -6.35 -0.63
CA TRP A 17 -5.44 -5.39 -0.80
C TRP A 17 -6.23 -5.18 0.49
N GLY A 18 -6.52 -6.26 1.22
CA GLY A 18 -7.19 -6.19 2.52
C GLY A 18 -6.42 -5.36 3.53
N LEU A 19 -5.10 -5.51 3.60
CA LEU A 19 -4.23 -4.70 4.48
C LEU A 19 -4.20 -3.23 4.07
N LEU A 20 -4.14 -2.95 2.76
CA LEU A 20 -4.18 -1.57 2.26
C LEU A 20 -5.50 -0.88 2.63
N VAL A 21 -6.64 -1.56 2.42
CA VAL A 21 -7.95 -1.06 2.81
C VAL A 21 -8.07 -0.93 4.32
N LEU A 22 -7.50 -1.88 5.08
CA LEU A 22 -7.53 -1.88 6.54
C LEU A 22 -6.89 -0.61 7.12
N ILE A 23 -5.81 -0.09 6.52
CA ILE A 23 -5.19 1.17 6.95
C ILE A 23 -6.24 2.29 6.98
N PHE A 24 -7.00 2.47 5.89
CA PHE A 24 -8.02 3.53 5.81
C PHE A 24 -9.28 3.22 6.61
N ALA A 25 -9.65 1.94 6.73
CA ALA A 25 -10.75 1.54 7.60
C ALA A 25 -10.45 1.88 9.07
N LEU A 26 -9.22 1.64 9.53
CA LEU A 26 -8.79 2.03 10.88
C LEU A 26 -8.81 3.54 11.07
N LEU A 27 -8.39 4.32 10.07
CA LEU A 27 -8.47 5.79 10.13
C LEU A 27 -9.92 6.29 10.17
N TYR A 28 -10.83 5.64 9.44
CA TYR A 28 -12.24 6.00 9.42
C TYR A 28 -12.92 5.83 10.80
N PHE A 29 -12.55 4.77 11.54
CA PHE A 29 -13.07 4.52 12.89
C PHE A 29 -12.22 5.14 14.01
N ALA A 30 -11.14 5.84 13.68
CA ALA A 30 -10.27 6.46 14.67
C ALA A 30 -10.95 7.68 15.30
N SER A 31 -10.66 7.94 16.58
CA SER A 31 -11.11 9.15 17.26
C SER A 31 -10.36 10.38 16.76
N ASP A 32 -10.99 11.55 16.82
CA ASP A 32 -10.34 12.82 16.46
C ASP A 32 -9.04 13.06 17.26
N SER A 33 -9.04 12.69 18.55
CA SER A 33 -7.85 12.76 19.40
C SER A 33 -6.70 11.89 18.90
N PHE A 34 -7.00 10.70 18.38
CA PHE A 34 -5.99 9.82 17.79
C PHE A 34 -5.46 10.42 16.48
N LEU A 35 -6.35 10.92 15.62
CA LEU A 35 -5.97 11.52 14.35
C LEU A 35 -5.08 12.76 14.53
N GLN A 36 -5.31 13.58 15.55
CA GLN A 36 -4.47 14.74 15.87
C GLN A 36 -3.10 14.36 16.44
N ALA A 37 -3.01 13.27 17.21
CA ALA A 37 -1.74 12.78 17.75
C ALA A 37 -0.94 11.94 16.75
N MET A 38 -1.57 11.50 15.66
CA MET A 38 -0.95 10.63 14.67
C MET A 38 0.11 11.38 13.83
N PRO A 39 1.32 10.83 13.69
CA PRO A 39 2.31 11.42 12.80
C PRO A 39 1.87 11.36 11.32
N ASN A 40 2.04 12.47 10.59
CA ASN A 40 1.60 12.60 9.19
C ASN A 40 2.28 11.62 8.21
N TRP A 41 3.47 11.13 8.54
CA TRP A 41 4.23 10.15 7.76
C TRP A 41 3.75 8.70 7.96
N LEU A 42 2.90 8.43 8.96
CA LEU A 42 2.54 7.07 9.35
C LEU A 42 1.73 6.35 8.28
N VAL A 43 0.75 7.02 7.68
CA VAL A 43 -0.12 6.47 6.63
C VAL A 43 0.67 6.07 5.38
N PRO A 44 1.48 6.96 4.77
CA PRO A 44 2.30 6.56 3.63
C PRO A 44 3.32 5.48 4.02
N LEU A 45 3.91 5.52 5.21
CA LEU A 45 4.82 4.47 5.66
C LEU A 45 4.13 3.10 5.72
N ALA A 46 2.96 3.02 6.35
CA ALA A 46 2.20 1.79 6.47
C ALA A 46 1.85 1.20 5.09
N GLY A 47 1.36 2.04 4.18
CA GLY A 47 1.06 1.60 2.81
C GLY A 47 2.30 1.14 2.06
N GLY A 48 3.41 1.88 2.15
CA GLY A 48 4.69 1.51 1.53
C GLY A 48 5.23 0.18 2.05
N VAL A 49 5.18 -0.04 3.37
CA VAL A 49 5.59 -1.31 4.00
C VAL A 49 4.71 -2.47 3.53
N VAL A 50 3.40 -2.28 3.42
CA VAL A 50 2.50 -3.33 2.92
C VAL A 50 2.81 -3.68 1.46
N LEU A 51 2.97 -2.68 0.58
CA LEU A 51 3.25 -2.90 -0.84
C LEU A 51 4.63 -3.52 -1.07
N LEU A 52 5.67 -2.98 -0.46
CA LEU A 52 7.02 -3.50 -0.63
C LEU A 52 7.20 -4.84 0.06
N GLY A 53 6.66 -5.00 1.28
CA GLY A 53 6.72 -6.26 2.01
C GLY A 53 6.01 -7.39 1.27
N SER A 54 4.80 -7.14 0.75
CA SER A 54 4.10 -8.11 -0.09
C SER A 54 4.85 -8.37 -1.39
N GLY A 55 5.33 -7.34 -2.08
CA GLY A 55 6.13 -7.48 -3.30
C GLY A 55 7.38 -8.34 -3.09
N MET A 56 8.13 -8.11 -2.01
CA MET A 56 9.32 -8.90 -1.64
C MET A 56 8.96 -10.36 -1.33
N TYR A 57 7.87 -10.59 -0.59
CA TYR A 57 7.40 -11.93 -0.28
C TYR A 57 7.02 -12.70 -1.55
N GLN A 58 6.22 -12.07 -2.42
CA GLN A 58 5.78 -12.68 -3.68
C GLN A 58 6.96 -12.94 -4.63
N TYR A 59 7.91 -12.00 -4.72
CA TYR A 59 9.13 -12.14 -5.51
C TYR A 59 10.00 -13.32 -5.02
N GLY A 60 10.16 -13.48 -3.70
CA GLY A 60 10.87 -14.62 -3.10
C GLY A 60 10.24 -15.97 -3.43
N ARG A 61 8.92 -16.01 -3.65
CA ARG A 61 8.17 -17.19 -4.11
C ARG A 61 8.18 -17.38 -5.63
N ARG A 62 8.89 -16.54 -6.39
CA ARG A 62 8.91 -16.49 -7.86
C ARG A 62 7.52 -16.27 -8.46
N TRP A 63 6.63 -15.60 -7.73
CA TRP A 63 5.36 -15.13 -8.24
C TRP A 63 5.56 -13.80 -8.98
N ARG A 64 4.64 -13.51 -9.91
CA ARG A 64 4.74 -12.31 -10.73
C ARG A 64 4.23 -11.13 -9.91
N VAL A 65 5.05 -10.10 -9.77
CA VAL A 65 4.69 -8.86 -9.07
C VAL A 65 4.68 -7.73 -10.09
N SER A 66 3.59 -6.98 -10.14
CA SER A 66 3.48 -5.83 -11.04
C SER A 66 4.58 -4.79 -10.74
N PRO A 67 5.21 -4.20 -11.77
CA PRO A 67 6.05 -3.01 -11.61
C PRO A 67 5.31 -1.87 -10.89
N VAL A 68 3.99 -1.76 -11.07
CA VAL A 68 3.17 -0.74 -10.41
C VAL A 68 3.24 -0.87 -8.89
N THR A 69 3.19 -2.10 -8.34
CA THR A 69 3.32 -2.36 -6.90
C THR A 69 4.63 -1.83 -6.34
N TRP A 70 5.73 -2.05 -7.05
CA TRP A 70 7.05 -1.57 -6.64
C TRP A 70 7.14 -0.06 -6.68
N ILE A 71 6.74 0.56 -7.79
CA ILE A 71 6.79 2.00 -7.99
C ILE A 71 5.96 2.70 -6.93
N THR A 72 4.72 2.27 -6.74
CA THR A 72 3.81 2.86 -5.75
C THR A 72 4.28 2.64 -4.31
N GLY A 73 4.81 1.46 -3.98
CA GLY A 73 5.45 1.20 -2.69
C GLY A 73 6.61 2.15 -2.41
N VAL A 74 7.50 2.37 -3.38
CA VAL A 74 8.61 3.33 -3.24
C VAL A 74 8.09 4.75 -3.10
N ILE A 75 7.10 5.18 -3.89
CA ILE A 75 6.51 6.52 -3.78
C ILE A 75 5.96 6.75 -2.36
N LEU A 76 5.27 5.76 -1.78
CA LEU A 76 4.76 5.85 -0.42
C LEU A 76 5.89 5.96 0.62
N ILE A 77 6.98 5.21 0.47
CA ILE A 77 8.16 5.39 1.34
C ILE A 77 8.77 6.78 1.20
N VAL A 78 8.88 7.30 -0.03
CA VAL A 78 9.37 8.66 -0.27
C VAL A 78 8.45 9.69 0.40
N LEU A 79 7.13 9.56 0.28
CA LEU A 79 6.18 10.43 0.98
C LEU A 79 6.32 10.36 2.50
N ALA A 80 6.57 9.18 3.05
CA ALA A 80 6.84 9.03 4.48
C ALA A 80 8.13 9.77 4.90
N ILE A 81 9.20 9.66 4.12
CA ILE A 81 10.47 10.37 4.38
C ILE A 81 10.27 11.88 4.26
N VAL A 82 9.55 12.35 3.24
CA VAL A 82 9.19 13.77 3.06
C VAL A 82 8.38 14.27 4.26
N GLY A 83 7.37 13.51 4.69
CA GLY A 83 6.56 13.83 5.86
C GLY A 83 7.30 13.71 7.19
N LEU A 84 8.48 13.08 7.23
CA LEU A 84 9.31 13.01 8.43
C LEU A 84 10.31 14.17 8.50
N TYR A 85 10.95 14.51 7.38
CA TYR A 85 12.10 15.43 7.37
C TYR A 85 11.89 16.77 6.68
N ILE A 86 10.96 16.87 5.73
CA ILE A 86 10.83 18.04 4.84
C ILE A 86 9.53 18.82 5.13
N ALA A 87 8.42 18.11 5.27
CA ALA A 87 7.09 18.71 5.47
C ALA A 87 6.30 18.00 6.58
N PRO A 88 6.77 18.05 7.85
CA PRO A 88 6.18 17.29 8.96
C PRO A 88 4.76 17.71 9.34
N SER A 89 4.36 18.94 9.01
CA SER A 89 3.01 19.46 9.27
C SER A 89 1.99 19.13 8.18
N ARG A 90 2.42 18.61 7.02
CA ARG A 90 1.52 18.30 5.90
C ARG A 90 1.01 16.86 6.00
N PRO A 91 -0.32 16.63 6.05
CA PRO A 91 -0.87 15.28 5.95
C PRO A 91 -0.79 14.76 4.51
N PHE A 92 -0.34 13.51 4.33
CA PHE A 92 -0.26 12.83 3.02
C PHE A 92 -1.33 11.75 2.84
N ILE A 93 -2.45 11.88 3.55
CA ILE A 93 -3.52 10.87 3.60
C ILE A 93 -4.18 10.72 2.23
N VAL A 94 -4.48 11.85 1.56
CA VAL A 94 -5.16 11.86 0.25
C VAL A 94 -4.27 11.25 -0.83
N GLU A 95 -2.99 11.63 -0.86
CA GLU A 95 -2.01 11.06 -1.79
C GLU A 95 -1.85 9.55 -1.57
N SER A 96 -1.78 9.12 -0.31
CA SER A 96 -1.70 7.70 0.04
C SER A 96 -2.94 6.91 -0.38
N LEU A 97 -4.13 7.51 -0.23
CA LEU A 97 -5.40 6.92 -0.65
C LEU A 97 -5.46 6.76 -2.17
N LEU A 98 -5.08 7.79 -2.93
CA LEU A 98 -5.06 7.75 -4.39
C LEU A 98 -4.08 6.69 -4.91
N ILE A 99 -2.88 6.61 -4.33
CA ILE A 99 -1.90 5.57 -4.70
C ILE A 99 -2.46 4.17 -4.40
N THR A 100 -3.06 3.99 -3.23
CA THR A 100 -3.69 2.71 -2.84
C THR A 100 -4.80 2.32 -3.82
N LEU A 101 -5.65 3.28 -4.18
CA LEU A 101 -6.72 3.10 -5.16
C LEU A 101 -6.14 2.65 -6.52
N ILE A 102 -5.09 3.33 -7.00
CA ILE A 102 -4.41 2.97 -8.25
C ILE A 102 -3.93 1.52 -8.22
N VAL A 103 -3.30 1.07 -7.14
CA VAL A 103 -2.80 -0.31 -7.01
C VAL A 103 -3.94 -1.32 -7.04
N ILE A 104 -5.02 -1.09 -6.29
CA ILE A 104 -6.16 -2.02 -6.23
C ILE A 104 -6.90 -2.06 -7.57
N VAL A 105 -7.15 -0.90 -8.19
CA VAL A 105 -7.84 -0.81 -9.48
C VAL A 105 -6.99 -1.44 -10.58
N PHE A 106 -5.71 -1.08 -10.68
CA PHE A 106 -4.81 -1.67 -11.67
C PHE A 106 -4.67 -3.18 -11.45
N GLY A 107 -4.54 -3.60 -10.19
CA GLY A 107 -4.46 -5.00 -9.80
C GLY A 107 -5.68 -5.81 -10.19
N THR A 108 -6.88 -5.28 -9.95
CA THR A 108 -8.14 -5.96 -10.29
C THR A 108 -8.38 -6.05 -11.80
N PHE A 109 -8.00 -5.04 -12.59
CA PHE A 109 -8.14 -5.07 -14.05
C PHE A 109 -7.09 -5.91 -14.76
N THR A 110 -5.85 -5.97 -14.26
CA THR A 110 -4.73 -6.64 -14.93
C THR A 110 -4.44 -8.03 -14.38
N GLY A 111 -4.84 -8.32 -13.13
CA GLY A 111 -4.49 -9.53 -12.40
C GLY A 111 -3.01 -9.61 -12.00
N GLU A 112 -2.26 -8.51 -12.06
CA GLU A 112 -0.80 -8.46 -11.91
C GLU A 112 -0.27 -8.14 -10.50
N THR A 113 -1.12 -8.01 -9.49
CA THR A 113 -0.74 -7.73 -8.07
C THR A 113 -0.70 -8.96 -7.19
#